data_AF-A0A401FJW2-F1
#
_entry.id   AF-A0A401FJW2-F1
#
_cell.length_a   1.000
_cell.length_b   1.000
_cell.length_c   1.000
_cell.angle_alpha   90.00
_cell.angle_beta   90.00
_cell.angle_gamma   90.00
#
_symmetry.space_group_name_H-M   'P 1'
#
loop_
_entity.id
_entity.type
_entity.pdbx_description
1 polymer ?
#
loop_
_entity_poly.entity_id
_entity_poly.type
_entity_poly.pdbx_seq_one_letter_code
_entity_poly.pdbx_strand_id
1 'polypeptide(L)'
;MKIIRKVQKQLRKLSREVASLEERVDDLNTQKSEIETQMTLPENFNDVQKSADLQSALAKINDQIIETEETWETKKYGTRRIIINKSLVKSTN
;
A
#
# COMPACT_ATOMS: atom_id res chain seq x y z
N MET A 1 14.69 -2.04 -30.97
CA MET A 1 15.17 -1.22 -29.83
C MET A 1 14.11 -0.41 -29.06
N LYS A 2 13.13 0.27 -29.70
CA LYS A 2 12.15 1.15 -29.01
C LYS A 2 11.26 0.44 -27.97
N ILE A 3 10.85 -0.80 -28.25
CA ILE A 3 9.96 -1.60 -27.36
C ILE A 3 10.64 -1.90 -26.01
N ILE A 4 11.91 -2.30 -26.01
CA ILE A 4 12.67 -2.65 -24.81
C ILE A 4 12.79 -1.44 -23.85
N ARG A 5 13.06 -0.25 -24.39
CA ARG A 5 13.16 0.98 -23.59
C ARG A 5 11.83 1.37 -22.95
N LYS A 6 10.71 1.22 -23.67
CA LYS A 6 9.35 1.48 -23.15
C LYS A 6 9.02 0.55 -21.98
N VAL A 7 9.33 -0.73 -22.11
CA VAL A 7 9.14 -1.75 -21.05
C VAL A 7 10.00 -1.45 -19.82
N GLN A 8 11.27 -1.09 -20.00
CA GLN A 8 12.15 -0.71 -18.88
C GLN A 8 11.64 0.54 -18.13
N LYS A 9 11.07 1.53 -18.84
CA LYS A 9 10.47 2.70 -18.22
C LYS A 9 9.23 2.33 -17.40
N GLN A 10 8.35 1.48 -17.95
CA GLN A 10 7.17 1.00 -17.25
C GLN A 10 7.53 0.20 -15.99
N LEU A 11 8.53 -0.69 -16.07
CA LEU A 11 8.99 -1.47 -14.93
C LEU A 11 9.51 -0.56 -13.81
N ARG A 12 10.37 0.42 -14.13
CA ARG A 12 10.87 1.38 -13.13
C ARG A 12 9.76 2.19 -12.48
N LYS A 13 8.73 2.55 -13.25
CA LYS A 13 7.56 3.26 -12.71
C LYS A 13 6.81 2.37 -11.73
N LEU A 14 6.46 1.15 -12.13
CA LEU A 14 5.74 0.21 -11.29
C LEU A 14 6.51 -0.16 -10.03
N SER A 15 7.83 -0.38 -10.11
CA SER A 15 8.65 -0.65 -8.91
C SER A 15 8.65 0.51 -7.92
N ARG A 16 8.65 1.77 -8.39
CA ARG A 16 8.53 2.94 -7.52
C ARG A 16 7.14 3.07 -6.92
N GLU A 17 6.09 2.81 -7.71
CA GLU A 17 4.71 2.78 -7.22
C GLU A 17 4.53 1.72 -6.13
N VAL A 18 5.07 0.51 -6.33
CA VAL A 18 5.04 -0.58 -5.33
C VAL A 18 5.76 -0.16 -4.04
N ALA A 19 6.98 0.37 -4.14
CA ALA A 19 7.74 0.80 -2.96
C ALA A 19 7.03 1.93 -2.18
N SER A 20 6.41 2.87 -2.88
CA SER A 20 5.63 3.94 -2.25
C SER A 20 4.36 3.42 -1.57
N LEU A 21 3.73 2.38 -2.12
CA LEU A 21 2.57 1.75 -1.48
C LEU A 21 2.98 0.96 -0.24
N GLU A 22 4.13 0.29 -0.25
CA GLU A 22 4.69 -0.39 0.93
C GLU A 22 4.95 0.61 2.07
N GLU A 23 5.63 1.71 1.79
CA GLU A 23 5.87 2.79 2.76
C GLU A 23 4.54 3.37 3.29
N ARG A 24 3.52 3.49 2.43
CA ARG A 24 2.21 3.99 2.85
C ARG A 24 1.49 3.01 3.79
N VAL A 25 1.59 1.70 3.55
CA VAL A 25 1.03 0.68 4.46
C VAL A 25 1.72 0.74 5.82
N ASP A 26 3.05 0.90 5.84
CA ASP A 26 3.81 1.01 7.10
C ASP A 26 3.41 2.26 7.92
N ASP A 27 3.25 3.40 7.25
CA ASP A 27 2.77 4.65 7.88
C ASP A 27 1.34 4.50 8.43
N LEU A 28 0.43 3.90 7.64
CA LEU A 28 -0.94 3.66 8.08
C LEU A 28 -1.01 2.69 9.27
N ASN A 29 -0.17 1.65 9.28
CA ASN A 29 -0.08 0.73 10.42
C ASN A 29 0.46 1.42 11.67
N THR A 30 1.41 2.35 11.52
CA THR A 30 1.91 3.16 12.63
C THR A 30 0.80 4.02 13.21
N GLN A 31 0.06 4.75 12.36
CA GLN A 31 -1.07 5.57 12.80
C GLN A 31 -2.19 4.74 13.44
N LYS A 32 -2.46 3.54 12.91
CA LYS A 32 -3.39 2.59 13.52
C LYS A 32 -2.97 2.24 14.94
N SER A 33 -1.72 1.84 15.15
CA SER A 33 -1.20 1.49 16.49
C SER A 33 -1.22 2.69 17.45
N GLU A 34 -0.98 3.90 16.97
CA GLU A 34 -1.11 5.12 17.77
C GLU A 34 -2.56 5.36 18.21
N ILE A 35 -3.53 5.21 17.31
CA ILE A 35 -4.97 5.34 17.65
C ILE A 35 -5.38 4.25 18.63
N GLU A 36 -5.00 3.00 18.39
CA GLU A 36 -5.29 1.88 19.31
C GLU A 36 -4.70 2.16 20.70
N THR A 37 -3.48 2.68 20.77
CA THR A 37 -2.87 3.11 22.04
C THR A 37 -3.68 4.23 22.70
N GLN A 38 -4.07 5.26 21.95
CA GLN A 38 -4.90 6.35 22.45
C GLN A 38 -6.26 5.86 22.98
N MET A 39 -6.86 4.84 22.37
CA MET A 39 -8.12 4.27 22.83
C MET A 39 -7.98 3.53 24.18
N THR A 40 -6.78 3.09 24.55
CA THR A 40 -6.53 2.47 25.87
C THR A 40 -6.39 3.49 27.00
N LEU A 41 -6.18 4.76 26.67
CA LEU A 41 -5.95 5.81 27.67
C LEU A 41 -7.26 6.13 28.42
N PRO A 42 -7.28 6.12 29.77
CA PRO A 42 -8.49 6.36 30.56
C PRO A 42 -9.19 7.69 30.25
N GLU A 43 -8.43 8.75 29.98
CA GLU A 43 -8.95 10.07 29.63
C GLU A 43 -9.71 10.08 28.30
N ASN A 44 -9.37 9.17 27.38
CA ASN A 44 -10.05 9.05 26.09
C ASN A 44 -11.19 8.04 26.16
N PHE A 45 -11.01 6.97 26.94
CA PHE A 45 -12.04 5.94 27.13
C PHE A 45 -13.26 6.47 27.88
N ASN A 46 -13.04 7.32 28.88
CA ASN A 46 -14.12 7.92 29.67
C ASN A 46 -14.82 9.09 28.95
N ASP A 47 -14.24 9.61 27.88
CA ASP A 47 -14.84 10.62 27.01
C ASP A 47 -15.55 9.92 25.83
N VAL A 48 -16.88 9.85 25.91
CA VAL A 48 -17.71 9.17 24.91
C VAL A 48 -17.51 9.75 23.51
N GLN A 49 -17.40 11.07 23.38
CA GLN A 49 -17.23 11.71 22.08
C GLN A 49 -15.85 11.38 21.51
N LYS A 50 -14.81 11.50 22.34
CA LYS A 50 -13.43 11.21 21.92
C LYS A 50 -13.24 9.73 21.57
N SER A 51 -13.87 8.83 22.32
CA SER A 51 -13.87 7.39 22.01
C SER A 51 -14.55 7.09 20.67
N ALA A 52 -15.69 7.74 20.38
CA ALA A 52 -16.37 7.61 19.09
C ALA A 52 -15.55 8.18 17.92
N ASP A 53 -14.86 9.30 18.14
CA ASP A 53 -13.99 9.91 17.14
C ASP A 53 -12.78 9.03 16.84
N LEU A 54 -12.14 8.46 17.87
CA LEU A 54 -11.03 7.51 17.72
C LEU A 54 -11.46 6.23 17.00
N GLN A 55 -12.64 5.68 17.32
CA GLN A 55 -13.18 4.53 16.60
C GLN A 55 -13.43 4.85 15.11
N SER A 56 -13.98 6.03 14.82
CA SER A 56 -14.23 6.48 13.45
C SER A 56 -12.93 6.68 12.67
N ALA A 57 -11.90 7.21 13.33
CA ALA A 57 -10.58 7.35 12.74
C ALA A 57 -9.91 5.99 12.49
N LEU A 58 -10.02 5.06 13.44
CA LEU A 58 -9.52 3.69 13.30
C LEU A 58 -10.18 2.96 12.13
N ALA A 59 -11.51 3.09 11.97
CA ALA A 59 -12.24 2.50 10.85
C ALA A 59 -11.72 3.02 9.50
N LYS A 60 -11.56 4.35 9.38
CA LYS A 60 -11.01 4.97 8.15
C LYS A 60 -9.59 4.51 7.85
N ILE A 61 -8.73 4.38 8.86
CA ILE A 61 -7.36 3.88 8.64
C ILE A 61 -7.38 2.43 8.17
N ASN A 62 -8.22 1.58 8.75
CA ASN A 62 -8.35 0.20 8.29
C ASN A 62 -8.83 0.13 6.82
N ASP A 63 -9.82 0.95 6.44
CA ASP A 63 -10.27 1.03 5.04
C ASP A 63 -9.14 1.47 4.10
N GLN A 64 -8.34 2.46 4.51
CA GLN A 64 -7.18 2.92 3.75
C GLN A 64 -6.08 1.87 3.63
N ILE A 65 -5.84 1.07 4.68
CA ILE A 65 -4.89 -0.05 4.64
C ILE A 65 -5.35 -1.06 3.59
N ILE A 66 -6.62 -1.48 3.66
CA ILE A 66 -7.21 -2.44 2.71
C ILE A 66 -7.08 -1.93 1.27
N GLU A 67 -7.50 -0.70 1.00
CA GLU A 67 -7.41 -0.11 -0.36
C GLU A 67 -5.96 -0.03 -0.86
N THR A 68 -5.02 0.32 0.02
CA THR A 68 -3.60 0.42 -0.31
C THR A 68 -3.00 -0.97 -0.59
N GLU A 69 -3.34 -1.98 0.20
CA GLU A 69 -2.92 -3.36 0.03
C GLU A 69 -3.47 -3.98 -1.26
N GLU A 70 -4.75 -3.78 -1.56
CA GLU A 70 -5.38 -4.23 -2.82
C GLU A 70 -4.72 -3.58 -4.05
N THR A 71 -4.43 -2.27 -3.94
CA THR A 71 -3.71 -1.53 -4.99
C THR A 71 -2.29 -2.07 -5.16
N TRP A 72 -1.57 -2.29 -4.06
CA TRP A 72 -0.24 -2.85 -4.06
C TRP A 72 -0.21 -4.24 -4.71
N GLU A 73 -1.15 -5.11 -4.35
CA GLU A 73 -1.24 -6.46 -4.88
C GLU A 73 -1.46 -6.44 -6.40
N THR A 74 -2.39 -5.61 -6.86
CA THR A 74 -2.65 -5.38 -8.29
C THR A 74 -1.39 -4.94 -9.04
N LYS A 75 -0.64 -3.99 -8.48
CA LYS A 75 0.59 -3.44 -9.09
C LYS A 75 1.73 -4.45 -9.09
N LYS A 76 1.85 -5.26 -8.02
CA LYS A 76 2.85 -6.31 -7.88
C LYS A 76 2.64 -7.43 -8.90
N TYR A 77 1.41 -7.89 -9.11
CA TYR A 77 1.12 -8.87 -10.17
C TYR A 77 1.34 -8.31 -11.58
N GLY A 78 0.97 -7.05 -11.82
CA GLY A 78 1.29 -6.36 -13.08
C GLY A 78 2.79 -6.33 -13.38
N THR A 79 3.60 -6.06 -12.35
CA THR A 79 5.08 -6.09 -12.41
C THR A 79 5.60 -7.49 -12.77
N ARG A 80 5.08 -8.53 -12.11
CA ARG A 80 5.45 -9.93 -12.37
C ARG A 80 5.14 -10.35 -13.81
N ARG A 81 3.97 -9.95 -14.34
CA ARG A 81 3.56 -10.23 -15.74
C ARG A 81 4.50 -9.62 -16.78
N ILE A 82 4.97 -8.39 -16.55
CA ILE A 82 5.91 -7.71 -17.46
C ILE A 82 7.28 -8.41 -17.46
N ILE A 83 7.75 -8.85 -16.28
CA ILE A 83 9.03 -9.57 -16.15
C ILE A 83 8.98 -10.90 -16.91
N ILE A 84 7.92 -11.70 -16.73
CA ILE A 84 7.75 -12.98 -17.43
C ILE A 84 7.76 -12.79 -18.95
N ASN A 85 6.96 -11.85 -19.47
CA ASN A 85 6.90 -11.57 -20.91
C ASN A 85 8.25 -11.11 -21.48
N LYS A 86 9.04 -10.33 -20.72
CA LYS A 86 10.37 -9.90 -21.14
C LYS A 86 11.36 -11.07 -21.20
N SER A 87 11.28 -12.01 -20.28
CA SER A 87 12.15 -13.20 -20.28
C SER A 87 11.84 -14.12 -21.46
N LEU A 88 10.57 -14.27 -21.83
CA LEU A 88 10.15 -15.05 -23.01
C LEU A 88 10.68 -14.45 -24.32
N VAL A 89 10.57 -13.12 -24.51
CA VAL A 89 11.05 -12.43 -25.72
C VAL A 89 12.58 -12.50 -25.89
N LYS A 90 13.32 -12.65 -24.78
CA LYS A 90 14.78 -12.83 -24.81
C LYS A 90 15.22 -14.26 -25.14
N SER A 91 14.35 -15.26 -24.95
CA SER A 91 14.65 -16.67 -25.23
C SER A 91 14.34 -17.06 -26.68
N THR A 92 13.62 -16.21 -27.42
CA THR A 92 13.21 -16.45 -28.82
C THR A 92 14.03 -15.66 -29.84
N ASN A 93 15.18 -15.09 -29.46
CA ASN A 93 16.14 -14.43 -30.36
C ASN A 93 17.55 -14.95 -30.10
#